data_AF-A0A2D9I2W1-F1
#
_entry.id   AF-A0A2D9I2W1-F1
#
_cell.length_a   1.000
_cell.length_b   1.000
_cell.length_c   1.000
_cell.angle_alpha   90.00
_cell.angle_beta   90.00
_cell.angle_gamma   90.00
#
_symmetry.space_group_name_H-M   'P 1'
#
loop_
_entity.id
_entity.type
_entity.pdbx_description
1 polymer ?
#
loop_
_entity_poly.entity_id
_entity_poly.type
_entity_poly.pdbx_seq_one_letter_code
_entity_poly.pdbx_strand_id
1 'polypeptide(L)'
;MKDLVYCPYLGEKIPKENLSIEHIIPKSLGGHDKFTIHVDRETNSKLGSFIDGAVANDPILGMKRVRSVSFKGSAKTFNWKNGRTESGAPFQLVFDQSTLKFFDPIAGHVVNSLPTGTEQITSKFKIDPYIRMPFSAKVALGTGHYLFGEEFRKNALHNELRIALKPIHEVEQSVLRKNKVLYTDYLFDKNNDKHKQSHRVHEAVIKHFGGASVLVDIDRKHMIFTIGLFGEWFSTISVPITKDRFPYDGEYGLGHFVVISGGSFSQISYREALHKVATEQFGINLPSLDKIQDGSVKLRSKSIVCQKCGYKEQLTGWKVKILLDKRTEFKESIRLIPCPQCGATTRELSE
;
A
#
# COMPACT_ATOMS: atom_id res chain seq x y z
N MET A 1 22.08 -17.50 -31.05
CA MET A 1 21.38 -16.23 -30.76
C MET A 1 21.45 -16.00 -29.26
N LYS A 2 21.74 -14.79 -28.79
CA LYS A 2 21.65 -14.50 -27.35
C LYS A 2 20.18 -14.55 -26.94
N ASP A 3 19.86 -15.29 -25.89
CA ASP A 3 18.53 -15.29 -25.31
C ASP A 3 18.30 -13.95 -24.61
N LEU A 4 17.43 -13.12 -25.19
CA LEU A 4 17.13 -11.79 -24.66
C LEU A 4 15.79 -11.81 -23.90
N VAL A 5 15.79 -11.22 -22.70
CA VAL A 5 14.60 -11.08 -21.84
C VAL A 5 14.34 -9.61 -21.59
N TYR A 6 13.07 -9.21 -21.59
CA TYR A 6 12.68 -7.83 -21.32
C TYR A 6 12.90 -7.46 -19.85
N CYS A 7 13.62 -6.37 -19.61
CA CYS A 7 13.78 -5.78 -18.28
C CYS A 7 12.79 -4.61 -18.12
N PRO A 8 11.80 -4.71 -17.21
CA PRO A 8 10.80 -3.64 -17.03
C PRO A 8 11.40 -2.34 -16.47
N TYR A 9 12.55 -2.37 -15.80
CA TYR A 9 13.20 -1.16 -15.28
C TYR A 9 13.97 -0.39 -16.35
N LEU A 10 14.63 -1.08 -17.29
CA LEU A 10 15.33 -0.45 -18.39
C LEU A 10 14.42 -0.15 -19.59
N GLY A 11 13.38 -0.95 -19.78
CA GLY A 11 12.48 -0.81 -20.93
C GLY A 11 13.00 -1.44 -22.22
N GLU A 12 14.01 -2.29 -22.12
CA GLU A 12 14.64 -2.97 -23.26
C GLU A 12 14.86 -4.46 -22.97
N LYS A 13 15.25 -5.21 -24.00
CA LYS A 13 15.61 -6.62 -23.84
C LYS A 13 17.11 -6.74 -23.60
N ILE A 14 17.49 -7.48 -22.57
CA ILE A 14 18.89 -7.68 -22.18
C ILE A 14 19.25 -9.18 -22.15
N PRO A 15 20.55 -9.53 -22.21
CA PRO A 15 20.98 -10.92 -22.16
C PRO A 15 20.62 -11.59 -20.83
N LYS A 16 20.22 -12.88 -20.87
CA LYS A 16 19.85 -13.66 -19.67
C LYS A 16 20.93 -13.65 -18.59
N GLU A 17 22.21 -13.68 -18.98
CA GLU A 17 23.35 -13.64 -18.07
C GLU A 17 23.42 -12.36 -17.21
N ASN A 18 22.77 -11.28 -17.64
CA ASN A 18 22.72 -10.00 -16.93
C ASN A 18 21.51 -9.89 -15.99
N LEU A 19 20.62 -10.88 -15.95
CA LEU A 19 19.42 -10.84 -15.14
C LEU A 19 19.70 -11.20 -13.68
N SER A 20 18.91 -10.60 -12.79
CA SER A 20 18.72 -11.04 -11.41
C SER A 20 17.22 -11.21 -11.14
N ILE A 21 16.89 -12.02 -10.13
CA ILE A 21 15.53 -12.11 -9.62
C ILE A 21 15.32 -10.95 -8.66
N GLU A 22 14.22 -10.23 -8.85
CA GLU A 22 13.83 -9.12 -8.00
C GLU A 22 12.50 -9.37 -7.32
N HIS A 23 12.45 -9.13 -6.01
CA HIS A 23 11.21 -9.13 -5.24
C HIS A 23 10.50 -7.79 -5.42
N ILE A 24 9.33 -7.79 -6.08
CA ILE A 24 8.59 -6.57 -6.41
C ILE A 24 8.34 -5.71 -5.15
N ILE A 25 7.94 -6.38 -4.06
CA ILE A 25 8.03 -5.84 -2.69
C ILE A 25 9.20 -6.58 -2.02
N PRO A 26 10.19 -5.91 -1.42
CA PRO A 26 11.32 -6.57 -0.81
C PRO A 26 10.91 -7.38 0.43
N LYS A 27 11.61 -8.48 0.73
CA LYS A 27 11.32 -9.35 1.89
C LYS A 27 11.29 -8.59 3.22
N SER A 28 12.14 -7.57 3.39
CA SER A 28 12.19 -6.71 4.58
C SER A 28 10.91 -5.89 4.83
N LEU A 29 10.08 -5.74 3.80
CA LEU A 29 8.78 -5.07 3.79
C LEU A 29 7.61 -6.04 3.57
N GLY A 30 7.87 -7.35 3.51
CA GLY A 30 6.82 -8.39 3.42
C GLY A 30 6.68 -9.01 2.05
N GLY A 31 7.69 -8.90 1.22
CA GLY A 31 7.80 -9.62 -0.04
C GLY A 31 7.72 -11.13 0.07
N HIS A 32 7.46 -11.78 -1.08
CA HIS A 32 7.38 -13.24 -1.19
C HIS A 32 8.12 -13.72 -2.43
N ASP A 33 8.72 -14.92 -2.38
CA ASP A 33 9.45 -15.55 -3.50
C ASP A 33 8.58 -15.92 -4.71
N LYS A 34 7.26 -15.76 -4.60
CA LYS A 34 6.31 -15.93 -5.71
C LYS A 34 5.99 -14.60 -6.41
N PHE A 35 6.32 -13.48 -5.78
CA PHE A 35 6.03 -12.14 -6.30
C PHE A 35 7.32 -11.48 -6.76
N THR A 36 7.90 -12.07 -7.80
CA THR A 36 9.23 -11.72 -8.31
C THR A 36 9.23 -11.57 -9.83
N ILE A 37 10.15 -10.76 -10.35
CA ILE A 37 10.38 -10.57 -11.79
C ILE A 37 11.87 -10.65 -12.12
N HIS A 38 12.18 -10.87 -13.39
CA HIS A 38 13.55 -10.77 -13.88
C HIS A 38 13.86 -9.34 -14.32
N VAL A 39 14.99 -8.82 -13.85
CA VAL A 39 15.44 -7.46 -14.13
C VAL A 39 16.96 -7.43 -14.32
N ASP A 40 17.46 -6.35 -14.90
CA ASP A 40 18.89 -6.10 -15.00
C ASP A 40 19.56 -6.07 -13.62
N ARG A 41 20.65 -6.83 -13.44
CA ARG A 41 21.32 -7.01 -12.15
C ARG A 41 21.89 -5.72 -11.59
N GLU A 42 22.53 -4.91 -12.43
CA GLU A 42 23.16 -3.66 -11.98
C GLU A 42 22.11 -2.64 -11.55
N THR A 43 21.10 -2.44 -12.39
CA THR A 43 19.94 -1.60 -12.10
C THR A 43 19.24 -2.09 -10.83
N ASN A 44 19.06 -3.40 -10.67
CA ASN A 44 18.43 -3.94 -9.48
C ASN A 44 19.21 -3.66 -8.21
N SER A 45 20.54 -3.86 -8.24
CA SER A 45 21.41 -3.53 -7.11
C SER A 45 21.35 -2.04 -6.76
N LYS A 46 21.33 -1.16 -7.76
CA LYS A 46 21.21 0.30 -7.58
C LYS A 46 19.86 0.65 -6.93
N LEU A 47 18.75 0.20 -7.51
CA LEU A 47 17.40 0.46 -6.98
C LEU A 47 17.18 -0.17 -5.60
N GLY A 48 17.74 -1.35 -5.34
CA GLY A 48 17.67 -1.99 -4.02
C GLY A 48 18.37 -1.18 -2.93
N SER A 49 19.56 -0.66 -3.24
CA SER A 49 20.29 0.18 -2.28
C SER A 49 19.61 1.54 -2.06
N PHE A 50 19.19 2.20 -3.13
CA PHE A 50 18.60 3.54 -3.10
C PHE A 50 17.14 3.54 -2.61
N ILE A 51 16.28 2.67 -3.14
CA ILE A 51 14.83 2.67 -2.90
C ILE A 51 14.49 1.74 -1.74
N ASP A 52 14.74 0.43 -1.88
CA ASP A 52 14.29 -0.54 -0.88
C ASP A 52 14.98 -0.36 0.45
N GLY A 53 16.29 -0.11 0.42
CA GLY A 53 17.07 0.18 1.61
C GLY A 53 16.56 1.42 2.33
N ALA A 54 16.21 2.49 1.61
CA ALA A 54 15.70 3.71 2.21
C ALA A 54 14.29 3.52 2.80
N VAL A 55 13.39 2.81 2.11
CA VAL A 55 12.05 2.50 2.63
C VAL A 55 12.11 1.52 3.81
N ALA A 56 12.94 0.48 3.75
CA ALA A 56 13.08 -0.50 4.83
C ALA A 56 13.67 0.08 6.12
N ASN A 57 14.42 1.19 6.00
CA ASN A 57 15.00 1.93 7.12
C ASN A 57 14.20 3.19 7.49
N ASP A 58 13.06 3.46 6.85
CA ASP A 58 12.17 4.56 7.22
C ASP A 58 11.65 4.32 8.65
N PRO A 59 11.85 5.26 9.60
CA PRO A 59 11.49 5.06 11.00
C PRO A 59 9.97 4.94 11.21
N ILE A 60 9.14 5.61 10.41
CA ILE A 60 7.69 5.52 10.49
C ILE A 60 7.25 4.11 10.07
N LEU A 61 7.81 3.59 8.97
CA LEU A 61 7.51 2.22 8.51
C LEU A 61 8.09 1.16 9.45
N GLY A 62 9.28 1.39 10.01
CA GLY A 62 9.89 0.52 11.01
C GLY A 62 8.99 0.33 12.23
N MET A 63 8.41 1.42 12.76
CA MET A 63 7.44 1.36 13.86
C MET A 63 6.15 0.65 13.46
N LYS A 64 5.62 0.90 12.26
CA LYS A 64 4.43 0.20 11.74
C LYS A 64 4.66 -1.30 11.59
N ARG A 65 5.84 -1.70 11.10
CA ARG A 65 6.24 -3.11 10.94
C ARG A 65 6.20 -3.87 12.27
N VAL A 66 6.75 -3.27 13.34
CA VAL A 66 6.78 -3.88 14.68
C VAL A 66 5.37 -4.11 15.21
N ARG A 67 4.45 -3.18 14.98
CA ARG A 67 3.05 -3.26 15.43
C ARG A 67 2.18 -4.21 14.59
N SER A 68 2.66 -4.66 13.43
CA SER A 68 1.89 -5.49 12.52
C SER A 68 1.91 -6.96 12.94
N VAL A 69 0.73 -7.46 13.32
CA VAL A 69 0.55 -8.85 13.82
C VAL A 69 0.50 -9.89 12.68
N SER A 70 0.19 -9.45 11.45
CA SER A 70 -0.03 -10.30 10.28
C SER A 70 1.23 -10.60 9.47
N PHE A 71 2.38 -10.07 9.86
CA PHE A 71 3.65 -10.26 9.18
C PHE A 71 4.43 -11.46 9.74
N LYS A 72 4.64 -12.51 8.94
CA LYS A 72 5.46 -13.67 9.33
C LYS A 72 6.94 -13.25 9.35
N GLY A 73 7.57 -13.35 10.52
CA GLY A 73 8.91 -12.80 10.75
C GLY A 73 8.90 -11.32 11.13
N SER A 74 7.80 -10.82 11.72
CA SER A 74 7.72 -9.42 12.18
C SER A 74 8.90 -9.21 13.10
N ALA A 75 9.77 -8.26 12.72
CA ALA A 75 10.84 -7.86 13.59
C ALA A 75 10.18 -7.45 14.91
N LYS A 76 10.41 -8.24 15.96
CA LYS A 76 9.80 -8.00 17.29
C LYS A 76 10.20 -6.63 17.84
N THR A 77 11.29 -6.09 17.32
CA THR A 77 11.82 -4.79 17.65
C THR A 77 12.28 -4.02 16.41
N PHE A 78 12.24 -2.70 16.51
CA PHE A 78 12.92 -1.77 15.61
C PHE A 78 13.98 -1.03 16.42
N ASN A 79 15.24 -1.19 16.03
CA ASN A 79 16.37 -0.61 16.75
C ASN A 79 16.89 0.62 16.01
N TRP A 80 16.85 1.77 16.66
CA TRP A 80 17.42 3.01 16.18
C TRP A 80 18.75 3.29 16.88
N LYS A 81 19.86 3.21 16.14
CA LYS A 81 21.22 3.17 16.71
C LYS A 81 21.89 4.53 16.91
N ASN A 82 21.19 5.63 16.63
CA ASN A 82 21.76 6.98 16.59
C ASN A 82 21.35 7.86 17.79
N GLY A 83 21.10 7.26 18.95
CA GLY A 83 20.84 7.99 20.19
C GLY A 83 22.13 8.39 20.89
N ARG A 84 22.12 9.55 21.55
CA ARG A 84 23.19 9.98 22.46
C ARG A 84 22.58 10.61 23.72
N THR A 85 23.23 10.40 24.87
CA THR A 85 22.97 11.18 26.09
C THR A 85 23.55 12.59 25.94
N GLU A 86 23.17 13.50 26.85
CA GLU A 86 23.78 14.82 26.98
C GLU A 86 25.30 14.74 27.22
N SER A 87 25.74 13.74 27.98
CA SER A 87 27.15 13.40 28.20
C SER A 87 27.86 12.79 26.97
N GLY A 88 27.14 12.58 25.86
CA GLY A 88 27.68 12.08 24.59
C GLY A 88 27.76 10.56 24.47
N ALA A 89 27.37 9.82 25.51
CA ALA A 89 27.36 8.36 25.53
C ALA A 89 26.37 7.81 24.50
N PRO A 90 26.74 6.77 23.72
CA PRO A 90 25.87 6.19 22.71
C PRO A 90 24.70 5.44 23.37
N PHE A 91 23.51 5.57 22.78
CA PHE A 91 22.32 4.81 23.17
C PHE A 91 21.55 4.37 21.93
N GLN A 92 20.80 3.27 22.04
CA GLN A 92 19.88 2.83 21.01
C GLN A 92 18.44 2.88 21.52
N LEU A 93 17.53 3.38 20.69
CA LEU A 93 16.09 3.29 20.96
C LEU A 93 15.59 1.96 20.40
N VAL A 94 14.93 1.17 21.22
CA VAL A 94 14.36 -0.11 20.84
C VAL A 94 12.86 0.00 20.96
N PHE A 95 12.17 0.06 19.82
CA PHE A 95 10.72 0.08 19.77
C PHE A 95 10.23 -1.36 19.65
N ASP A 96 9.43 -1.84 20.60
CA ASP A 96 8.68 -3.09 20.46
C ASP A 96 7.18 -2.81 20.23
N GLN A 97 6.34 -3.85 20.29
CA GLN A 97 4.92 -3.74 20.00
C GLN A 97 4.17 -2.74 20.89
N SER A 98 4.62 -2.52 22.13
CA SER A 98 3.89 -1.75 23.13
C SER A 98 4.73 -0.73 23.89
N THR A 99 6.06 -0.80 23.81
CA THR A 99 6.97 -0.01 24.64
C THR A 99 8.16 0.55 23.86
N LEU A 100 8.66 1.68 24.33
CA LEU A 100 9.97 2.20 23.96
C LEU A 100 10.95 1.77 25.06
N LYS A 101 12.02 1.08 24.65
CA LYS A 101 13.13 0.65 25.49
C LYS A 101 14.40 1.37 25.07
N PHE A 102 15.35 1.46 26.01
CA PHE A 102 16.67 2.02 25.75
C PHE A 102 17.69 0.88 25.84
N PHE A 103 18.60 0.79 24.89
CA PHE A 103 19.68 -0.19 24.93
C PHE A 103 21.01 0.54 25.01
N ASP A 104 21.78 0.23 26.05
CA ASP A 104 23.15 0.71 26.22
C ASP A 104 24.11 -0.25 25.49
N PRO A 105 24.73 0.19 24.38
CA PRO A 105 25.62 -0.66 23.61
C PRO A 105 26.99 -0.87 24.27
N ILE A 106 27.37 -0.03 25.24
CA ILE A 106 28.63 -0.18 26.00
C ILE A 106 28.42 -1.24 27.08
N ALA A 107 27.33 -1.13 27.83
CA ALA A 107 27.01 -2.06 28.91
C ALA A 107 26.29 -3.34 28.43
N GLY A 108 25.89 -3.40 27.16
CA GLY A 108 25.34 -4.59 26.51
C GLY A 108 23.95 -5.03 26.97
N HIS A 109 23.15 -4.15 27.59
CA HIS A 109 21.84 -4.50 28.14
C HIS A 109 20.77 -3.42 27.90
N VAL A 110 19.51 -3.85 28.03
CA VAL A 110 18.34 -2.95 27.98
C VAL A 110 18.19 -2.24 29.32
N VAL A 111 18.10 -0.92 29.27
CA VAL A 111 17.89 -0.06 30.42
C VAL A 111 16.42 0.39 30.42
N ASN A 112 15.70 0.09 31.50
CA ASN A 112 14.27 0.43 31.64
C ASN A 112 14.05 1.88 32.09
N SER A 113 15.10 2.56 32.53
CA SER A 113 15.09 3.97 32.96
C SER A 113 16.44 4.59 32.66
N LEU A 114 16.46 5.87 32.28
CA LEU A 114 17.70 6.60 32.11
C LEU A 114 18.61 6.51 33.37
N PRO A 115 19.94 6.35 33.23
CA PRO A 115 20.87 6.12 34.36
C PRO A 115 20.84 7.19 35.45
N THR A 116 20.27 8.35 35.17
CA THR A 116 19.96 9.41 36.13
C THR A 116 18.69 10.09 35.62
N GLY A 117 17.69 10.34 36.47
CA GLY A 117 16.38 10.88 36.08
C GLY A 117 16.37 12.29 35.46
N THR A 118 17.53 12.79 35.00
CA THR A 118 17.79 14.14 34.51
C THR A 118 18.52 14.20 33.17
N GLU A 119 19.16 13.12 32.69
CA GLU A 119 19.86 13.19 31.39
C GLU A 119 18.87 13.18 30.21
N GLN A 120 19.03 14.12 29.28
CA GLN A 120 18.27 14.11 28.03
C GLN A 120 18.89 13.14 27.02
N ILE A 121 18.06 12.33 26.37
CA ILE A 121 18.48 11.56 25.18
C ILE A 121 18.09 12.35 23.94
N THR A 122 19.08 12.63 23.10
CA THR A 122 18.85 13.16 21.77
C THR A 122 19.01 12.05 20.74
N SER A 123 18.01 11.92 19.87
CA SER A 123 18.08 11.07 18.69
C SER A 123 17.64 11.86 17.46
N LYS A 124 18.38 11.71 16.36
CA LYS A 124 18.03 12.32 15.07
C LYS A 124 17.47 11.25 14.15
N PHE A 125 16.29 11.53 13.59
CA PHE A 125 15.65 10.71 12.56
C PHE A 125 15.79 11.39 11.21
N LYS A 126 16.22 10.63 10.18
CA LYS A 126 16.17 11.10 8.80
C LYS A 126 14.96 10.46 8.14
N ILE A 127 14.03 11.30 7.70
CA ILE A 127 12.88 10.89 6.89
C ILE A 127 13.10 11.52 5.53
N ASP A 128 13.13 10.70 4.49
CA ASP A 128 13.06 11.18 3.11
C ASP A 128 11.59 11.12 2.68
N PRO A 129 10.88 12.26 2.60
CA PRO A 129 9.48 12.23 2.24
C PRO A 129 9.27 11.86 0.75
N TYR A 130 10.30 11.96 -0.09
CA TYR A 130 10.19 11.74 -1.53
C TYR A 130 10.47 10.29 -1.94
N ILE A 131 11.03 9.45 -1.06
CA ILE A 131 11.42 8.07 -1.39
C ILE A 131 10.24 7.16 -1.74
N ARG A 132 9.04 7.52 -1.28
CA ARG A 132 7.82 6.75 -1.46
C ARG A 132 7.41 6.66 -2.92
N MET A 133 7.53 7.76 -3.67
CA MET A 133 7.17 7.78 -5.09
C MET A 133 8.04 6.83 -5.94
N PRO A 134 9.38 6.85 -5.86
CA PRO A 134 10.23 5.83 -6.51
C PRO A 134 9.88 4.40 -6.11
N PHE A 135 9.60 4.14 -4.83
CA PHE A 135 9.17 2.82 -4.38
C PHE A 135 7.85 2.41 -5.02
N SER A 136 6.87 3.30 -5.07
CA SER A 136 5.57 3.02 -5.69
C SER A 136 5.70 2.80 -7.19
N ALA A 137 6.56 3.56 -7.87
CA ALA A 137 6.86 3.37 -9.29
C ALA A 137 7.54 2.02 -9.57
N LYS A 138 8.48 1.61 -8.70
CA LYS A 138 9.12 0.30 -8.76
C LYS A 138 8.11 -0.83 -8.61
N VAL A 139 7.27 -0.77 -7.58
CA VAL A 139 6.23 -1.76 -7.30
C VAL A 139 5.22 -1.80 -8.44
N ALA A 140 4.79 -0.65 -8.96
CA ALA A 140 3.85 -0.57 -10.09
C ALA A 140 4.44 -1.17 -11.38
N LEU A 141 5.69 -0.85 -11.72
CA LEU A 141 6.38 -1.44 -12.87
C LEU A 141 6.50 -2.96 -12.73
N GLY A 142 6.91 -3.42 -11.55
CA GLY A 142 7.06 -4.83 -11.27
C GLY A 142 5.74 -5.59 -11.31
N THR A 143 4.70 -5.04 -10.66
CA THR A 143 3.37 -5.64 -10.59
C THR A 143 2.68 -5.65 -11.96
N GLY A 144 2.75 -4.54 -12.70
CA GLY A 144 2.18 -4.44 -14.05
C GLY A 144 2.80 -5.46 -14.99
N HIS A 145 4.13 -5.62 -14.93
CA HIS A 145 4.82 -6.65 -15.71
C HIS A 145 4.48 -8.07 -15.24
N TYR A 146 4.41 -8.32 -13.94
CA TYR A 146 4.08 -9.63 -13.37
C TYR A 146 2.67 -10.10 -13.74
N LEU A 147 1.67 -9.23 -13.60
CA LEU A 147 0.27 -9.59 -13.81
C LEU A 147 -0.15 -9.59 -15.29
N PHE A 148 0.38 -8.67 -16.09
CA PHE A 148 -0.12 -8.43 -17.46
C PHE A 148 0.95 -8.57 -18.55
N GLY A 149 2.23 -8.72 -18.19
CA GLY A 149 3.33 -8.97 -19.11
C GLY A 149 3.36 -8.00 -20.29
N GLU A 150 3.12 -8.55 -21.47
CA GLU A 150 3.14 -7.83 -22.75
C GLU A 150 2.00 -6.80 -22.90
N GLU A 151 0.84 -7.03 -22.29
CA GLU A 151 -0.27 -6.07 -22.38
C GLU A 151 0.04 -4.79 -21.60
N PHE A 152 0.66 -4.89 -20.43
CA PHE A 152 1.18 -3.71 -19.73
C PHE A 152 2.24 -2.99 -20.56
N ARG A 153 3.18 -3.74 -21.16
CA ARG A 153 4.24 -3.19 -22.01
C ARG A 153 3.72 -2.43 -23.24
N LYS A 154 2.62 -2.89 -23.84
CA LYS A 154 2.09 -2.27 -25.06
C LYS A 154 1.13 -1.12 -24.79
N ASN A 155 0.46 -1.13 -23.64
CA ASN A 155 -0.71 -0.28 -23.41
C ASN A 155 -0.58 0.68 -22.23
N ALA A 156 0.39 0.52 -21.32
CA ALA A 156 0.61 1.48 -20.24
C ALA A 156 1.71 2.48 -20.62
N LEU A 157 1.60 3.74 -20.17
CA LEU A 157 2.68 4.72 -20.24
C LEU A 157 3.77 4.42 -19.18
N HIS A 158 4.31 3.20 -19.17
CA HIS A 158 5.28 2.73 -18.18
C HIS A 158 6.63 3.48 -18.21
N ASN A 159 6.92 4.24 -19.28
CA ASN A 159 8.07 5.15 -19.31
C ASN A 159 7.94 6.26 -18.25
N GLU A 160 6.73 6.71 -17.97
CA GLU A 160 6.45 7.71 -16.93
C GLU A 160 6.78 7.16 -15.54
N LEU A 161 6.55 5.86 -15.31
CA LEU A 161 6.97 5.17 -14.09
C LEU A 161 8.51 5.06 -14.01
N ARG A 162 9.21 4.85 -15.13
CA ARG A 162 10.68 4.86 -15.15
C ARG A 162 11.29 6.23 -14.85
N ILE A 163 10.59 7.31 -15.21
CA ILE A 163 10.97 8.66 -14.77
C ILE A 163 10.76 8.78 -13.26
N ALA A 164 9.63 8.30 -12.74
CA ALA A 164 9.31 8.34 -11.31
C ALA A 164 10.20 7.44 -10.43
N LEU A 165 10.87 6.43 -11.02
CA LEU A 165 11.88 5.60 -10.35
C LEU A 165 13.13 6.37 -9.93
N LYS A 166 13.44 7.48 -10.60
CA LYS A 166 14.69 8.22 -10.37
C LYS A 166 14.59 9.11 -9.13
N PRO A 167 15.72 9.37 -8.44
CA PRO A 167 15.74 10.37 -7.38
C PRO A 167 15.23 11.72 -7.90
N ILE A 168 14.35 12.38 -7.14
CA ILE A 168 13.68 13.61 -7.63
C ILE A 168 14.65 14.73 -8.00
N HIS A 169 15.81 14.79 -7.34
CA HIS A 169 16.86 15.78 -7.59
C HIS A 169 17.70 15.47 -8.84
N GLU A 170 17.61 14.26 -9.39
CA GLU A 170 18.28 13.85 -10.64
C GLU A 170 17.40 14.04 -11.88
N VAL A 171 16.14 14.42 -11.71
CA VAL A 171 15.20 14.61 -12.83
C VAL A 171 14.97 16.10 -13.05
N GLU A 172 15.15 16.55 -14.30
CA GLU A 172 14.82 17.93 -14.67
C GLU A 172 13.37 18.27 -14.31
N GLN A 173 13.15 19.45 -13.72
CA GLN A 173 11.80 19.88 -13.34
C GLN A 173 10.84 19.94 -14.53
N SER A 174 11.35 20.27 -15.73
CA SER A 174 10.59 20.29 -16.99
C SER A 174 10.01 18.91 -17.34
N VAL A 175 10.76 17.84 -17.05
CA VAL A 175 10.38 16.45 -17.26
C VAL A 175 9.37 16.02 -16.20
N LEU A 176 9.63 16.34 -14.92
CA LEU A 176 8.68 16.05 -13.83
C LEU A 176 7.31 16.69 -14.06
N ARG A 177 7.26 17.95 -14.50
CA ARG A 177 6.00 18.68 -14.78
C ARG A 177 5.19 18.09 -15.93
N LYS A 178 5.84 17.37 -16.85
CA LYS A 178 5.18 16.71 -17.98
C LYS A 178 4.80 15.26 -17.67
N ASN A 179 5.28 14.73 -16.54
CA ASN A 179 4.98 13.37 -16.14
C ASN A 179 3.48 13.23 -15.89
N LYS A 180 2.87 12.21 -16.48
CA LYS A 180 1.42 12.00 -16.44
C LYS A 180 0.98 11.05 -15.34
N VAL A 181 1.92 10.50 -14.58
CA VAL A 181 1.62 9.67 -13.42
C VAL A 181 1.04 10.54 -12.31
N LEU A 182 -0.08 10.08 -11.73
CA LEU A 182 -0.65 10.68 -10.54
C LEU A 182 -0.19 9.87 -9.33
N TYR A 183 0.22 10.56 -8.27
CA TYR A 183 0.76 9.93 -7.07
C TYR A 183 0.11 10.55 -5.83
N THR A 184 -0.20 9.70 -4.85
CA THR A 184 -0.70 10.11 -3.53
C THR A 184 -0.12 9.21 -2.43
N ASP A 185 0.15 9.82 -1.28
CA ASP A 185 0.49 9.13 -0.04
C ASP A 185 -0.05 9.90 1.17
N TYR A 186 0.09 9.29 2.36
CA TYR A 186 -0.41 9.88 3.59
C TYR A 186 0.35 11.13 4.07
N LEU A 187 1.57 11.38 3.57
CA LEU A 187 2.37 12.54 3.94
C LEU A 187 1.88 13.80 3.20
N PHE A 188 1.48 13.64 1.93
CA PHE A 188 1.13 14.77 1.07
C PHE A 188 -0.39 14.95 0.83
N ASP A 189 -1.25 13.96 1.14
CA ASP A 189 -2.68 13.99 0.73
C ASP A 189 -3.72 14.17 1.86
N LYS A 190 -3.34 14.72 3.03
CA LYS A 190 -4.28 14.83 4.17
C LYS A 190 -5.53 15.69 3.92
N ASN A 191 -5.56 16.55 2.90
CA ASN A 191 -6.59 17.58 2.74
C ASN A 191 -7.44 17.50 1.46
N ASN A 192 -7.33 16.47 0.62
CA ASN A 192 -8.08 16.43 -0.65
C ASN A 192 -9.36 15.57 -0.56
N ASP A 193 -10.47 16.18 -0.12
CA ASP A 193 -11.75 15.48 0.14
C ASP A 193 -12.34 14.73 -1.06
N LYS A 194 -12.02 15.14 -2.29
CA LYS A 194 -12.63 14.57 -3.51
C LYS A 194 -12.16 13.15 -3.84
N HIS A 195 -10.96 12.74 -3.38
CA HIS A 195 -10.40 11.41 -3.63
C HIS A 195 -10.54 10.46 -2.43
N LYS A 196 -11.00 10.95 -1.28
CA LYS A 196 -11.12 10.17 -0.04
C LYS A 196 -12.03 8.95 -0.14
N GLN A 197 -12.97 8.92 -1.09
CA GLN A 197 -13.97 7.86 -1.13
C GLN A 197 -13.46 6.54 -1.72
N SER A 198 -12.85 6.55 -2.91
CA SER A 198 -12.25 5.33 -3.49
C SER A 198 -11.05 4.86 -2.67
N HIS A 199 -10.26 5.79 -2.14
CA HIS A 199 -9.12 5.47 -1.27
C HIS A 199 -9.55 4.69 -0.02
N ARG A 200 -10.67 5.06 0.62
CA ARG A 200 -11.19 4.34 1.80
C ARG A 200 -11.57 2.89 1.50
N VAL A 201 -12.05 2.60 0.29
CA VAL A 201 -12.36 1.23 -0.13
C VAL A 201 -11.06 0.43 -0.20
N HIS A 202 -10.04 0.98 -0.86
CA HIS A 202 -8.76 0.30 -1.02
C HIS A 202 -8.06 0.12 0.34
N GLU A 203 -8.12 1.13 1.21
CA GLU A 203 -7.65 1.05 2.60
C GLU A 203 -8.35 -0.06 3.39
N ALA A 204 -9.68 -0.16 3.29
CA ALA A 204 -10.43 -1.21 3.97
C ALA A 204 -10.02 -2.60 3.49
N VAL A 205 -9.86 -2.78 2.17
CA VAL A 205 -9.39 -4.04 1.57
C VAL A 205 -7.99 -4.38 2.05
N ILE A 206 -7.04 -3.44 1.96
CA ILE A 206 -5.66 -3.64 2.44
C ILE A 206 -5.64 -4.01 3.93
N LYS A 207 -6.44 -3.32 4.74
CA LYS A 207 -6.51 -3.56 6.18
C LYS A 207 -7.10 -4.92 6.53
N HIS A 208 -8.14 -5.35 5.81
CA HIS A 208 -8.79 -6.65 6.01
C HIS A 208 -7.82 -7.81 5.83
N PHE A 209 -7.06 -7.79 4.72
CA PHE A 209 -6.12 -8.88 4.40
C PHE A 209 -4.79 -8.77 5.17
N GLY A 210 -4.41 -7.57 5.59
CA GLY A 210 -3.17 -7.33 6.32
C GLY A 210 -1.90 -7.54 5.47
N GLY A 211 -0.73 -7.51 6.11
CA GLY A 211 0.55 -7.81 5.45
C GLY A 211 0.93 -6.83 4.34
N ALA A 212 1.69 -7.30 3.35
CA ALA A 212 2.04 -6.52 2.17
C ALA A 212 1.08 -6.83 1.01
N SER A 213 0.70 -5.83 0.23
CA SER A 213 -0.25 -6.02 -0.86
C SER A 213 -0.13 -4.99 -1.97
N VAL A 214 -0.59 -5.38 -3.15
CA VAL A 214 -0.77 -4.46 -4.29
C VAL A 214 -2.15 -4.72 -4.89
N LEU A 215 -3.01 -3.71 -4.80
CA LEU A 215 -4.29 -3.65 -5.49
C LEU A 215 -4.08 -2.94 -6.82
N VAL A 216 -4.47 -3.59 -7.90
CA VAL A 216 -4.46 -3.04 -9.24
C VAL A 216 -5.90 -2.88 -9.71
N ASP A 217 -6.33 -1.63 -9.85
CA ASP A 217 -7.60 -1.25 -10.45
C ASP A 217 -7.32 -0.70 -11.86
N ILE A 218 -8.24 -0.93 -12.79
CA ILE A 218 -8.08 -0.52 -14.19
C ILE A 218 -9.37 0.19 -14.62
N ASP A 219 -9.23 1.47 -14.95
CA ASP A 219 -10.28 2.22 -15.64
C ASP A 219 -9.91 2.44 -17.11
N ARG A 220 -10.78 3.10 -17.88
CA ARG A 220 -10.58 3.32 -19.32
C ARG A 220 -9.36 4.17 -19.68
N LYS A 221 -8.78 4.90 -18.73
CA LYS A 221 -7.73 5.89 -18.93
C LYS A 221 -6.49 5.62 -18.09
N HIS A 222 -6.61 4.88 -16.99
CA HIS A 222 -5.54 4.63 -16.05
C HIS A 222 -5.55 3.20 -15.51
N MET A 223 -4.34 2.72 -15.24
CA MET A 223 -4.11 1.60 -14.34
C MET A 223 -3.61 2.17 -13.00
N ILE A 224 -4.31 1.82 -11.93
CA ILE A 224 -4.12 2.38 -10.59
C ILE A 224 -3.55 1.29 -9.71
N PHE A 225 -2.38 1.54 -9.13
CA PHE A 225 -1.72 0.64 -8.19
C PHE A 225 -1.81 1.24 -6.79
N THR A 226 -2.59 0.61 -5.91
CA THR A 226 -2.64 0.95 -4.49
C THR A 226 -1.81 -0.05 -3.70
N ILE A 227 -0.79 0.44 -3.01
CA ILE A 227 0.20 -0.37 -2.32
C ILE A 227 -0.12 -0.35 -0.83
N GLY A 228 -0.18 -1.54 -0.24
CA GLY A 228 -0.31 -1.75 1.19
C GLY A 228 0.96 -2.33 1.77
N LEU A 229 1.44 -1.77 2.89
CA LEU A 229 2.51 -2.34 3.68
C LEU A 229 2.02 -2.51 5.12
N PHE A 230 2.27 -3.68 5.70
CA PHE A 230 1.93 -4.00 7.09
C PHE A 230 0.43 -3.90 7.42
N GLY A 231 -0.45 -4.08 6.44
CA GLY A 231 -1.91 -3.94 6.56
C GLY A 231 -2.40 -2.50 6.53
N GLU A 232 -1.55 -1.56 6.12
CA GLU A 232 -1.91 -0.16 5.99
C GLU A 232 -1.61 0.34 4.58
N TRP A 233 -2.41 1.30 4.13
CA TRP A 233 -2.15 1.99 2.88
C TRP A 233 -0.82 2.75 2.95
N PHE A 234 0.03 2.49 1.96
CA PHE A 234 1.33 3.12 1.82
C PHE A 234 1.29 4.28 0.83
N SER A 235 0.71 4.03 -0.36
CA SER A 235 0.60 5.01 -1.45
C SER A 235 -0.34 4.50 -2.54
N THR A 236 -0.81 5.39 -3.40
CA THR A 236 -1.42 5.03 -4.68
C THR A 236 -0.68 5.73 -5.82
N ILE A 237 -0.41 5.00 -6.89
CA ILE A 237 0.20 5.53 -8.12
C ILE A 237 -0.66 5.12 -9.32
N SER A 238 -1.04 6.09 -10.15
CA SER A 238 -1.90 5.91 -11.31
C SER A 238 -1.11 6.21 -12.58
N VAL A 239 -1.02 5.22 -13.47
CA VAL A 239 -0.34 5.34 -14.76
C VAL A 239 -1.38 5.41 -15.88
N PRO A 240 -1.29 6.38 -16.80
CA PRO A 240 -2.21 6.40 -17.92
C PRO A 240 -2.00 5.21 -18.86
N ILE A 241 -3.09 4.75 -19.46
CA ILE A 241 -3.09 3.73 -20.50
C ILE A 241 -3.42 4.34 -21.86
N THR A 242 -2.81 3.82 -22.92
CA THR A 242 -2.87 4.39 -24.27
C THR A 242 -3.94 3.76 -25.16
N LYS A 243 -4.67 2.73 -24.70
CA LYS A 243 -5.69 2.04 -25.51
C LYS A 243 -6.90 1.55 -24.70
N ASP A 244 -8.05 1.50 -25.37
CA ASP A 244 -9.30 0.87 -24.91
C ASP A 244 -9.25 -0.67 -24.79
N ARG A 245 -8.06 -1.30 -24.92
CA ARG A 245 -7.89 -2.76 -25.09
C ARG A 245 -7.20 -3.46 -23.93
N PHE A 246 -7.19 -2.87 -22.74
CA PHE A 246 -6.88 -3.66 -21.55
C PHE A 246 -8.00 -4.71 -21.37
N PRO A 247 -7.71 -5.97 -21.02
CA PRO A 247 -8.78 -6.90 -20.69
C PRO A 247 -9.56 -6.37 -19.48
N TYR A 248 -10.89 -6.19 -19.65
CA TYR A 248 -11.80 -5.69 -18.61
C TYR A 248 -12.81 -6.76 -18.16
N ASP A 249 -12.73 -7.96 -18.72
CA ASP A 249 -13.63 -9.07 -18.52
C ASP A 249 -12.94 -10.27 -17.84
N GLY A 250 -13.75 -11.21 -17.37
CA GLY A 250 -13.28 -12.43 -16.70
C GLY A 250 -12.41 -12.15 -15.47
N GLU A 251 -11.23 -12.78 -15.42
CA GLU A 251 -10.27 -12.67 -14.31
C GLU A 251 -9.66 -11.27 -14.16
N TYR A 252 -9.76 -10.43 -15.18
CA TYR A 252 -9.31 -9.04 -15.19
C TYR A 252 -10.41 -8.04 -14.80
N GLY A 253 -11.63 -8.52 -14.56
CA GLY A 253 -12.77 -7.68 -14.17
C GLY A 253 -12.52 -6.95 -12.85
N LEU A 254 -12.50 -5.62 -12.90
CA LEU A 254 -12.05 -4.69 -11.83
C LEU A 254 -10.55 -4.78 -11.48
N GLY A 255 -9.77 -5.63 -12.14
CA GLY A 255 -8.35 -5.82 -11.88
C GLY A 255 -8.04 -6.88 -10.80
N HIS A 256 -6.88 -6.76 -10.16
CA HIS A 256 -6.31 -7.82 -9.32
C HIS A 256 -5.90 -7.31 -7.95
N PHE A 257 -5.84 -8.23 -6.99
CA PHE A 257 -5.29 -7.98 -5.68
C PHE A 257 -4.25 -9.04 -5.33
N VAL A 258 -3.00 -8.61 -5.20
CA VAL A 258 -1.89 -9.43 -4.72
C VAL A 258 -1.75 -9.21 -3.22
N VAL A 259 -1.78 -10.29 -2.45
CA VAL A 259 -1.68 -10.27 -0.98
C VAL A 259 -0.57 -11.20 -0.52
N ILE A 260 0.26 -10.67 0.38
CA ILE A 260 1.29 -11.41 1.08
C ILE A 260 1.07 -11.22 2.59
N SER A 261 0.47 -12.22 3.21
CA SER A 261 0.05 -12.17 4.62
C SER A 261 0.28 -13.52 5.28
N GLY A 262 0.76 -13.54 6.53
CA GLY A 262 1.06 -14.78 7.25
C GLY A 262 2.08 -15.68 6.54
N GLY A 263 2.96 -15.11 5.70
CA GLY A 263 3.94 -15.83 4.88
C GLY A 263 3.32 -16.64 3.73
N SER A 264 2.05 -16.40 3.42
CA SER A 264 1.37 -16.94 2.25
C SER A 264 1.30 -15.87 1.16
N PHE A 265 1.33 -16.32 -0.10
CA PHE A 265 1.10 -15.49 -1.27
C PHE A 265 -0.23 -15.87 -1.92
N SER A 266 -1.05 -14.88 -2.22
CA SER A 266 -2.31 -15.04 -2.92
C SER A 266 -2.48 -13.96 -3.99
N GLN A 267 -2.97 -14.35 -5.15
CA GLN A 267 -3.44 -13.45 -6.20
C GLN A 267 -4.91 -13.77 -6.41
N ILE A 268 -5.78 -12.79 -6.16
CA ILE A 268 -7.23 -12.91 -6.38
C ILE A 268 -7.72 -11.77 -7.26
N SER A 269 -8.91 -11.90 -7.83
CA SER A 269 -9.54 -10.75 -8.49
C SER A 269 -9.86 -9.67 -7.46
N TYR A 270 -9.81 -8.39 -7.86
CA TYR A 270 -10.23 -7.31 -6.96
C TYR A 270 -11.70 -7.50 -6.52
N ARG A 271 -12.54 -8.04 -7.41
CA ARG A 271 -13.92 -8.40 -7.11
C ARG A 271 -14.04 -9.40 -5.96
N GLU A 272 -13.27 -10.49 -5.99
CA GLU A 272 -13.24 -11.48 -4.91
C GLU A 272 -12.77 -10.85 -3.59
N ALA A 273 -11.77 -9.97 -3.65
CA ALA A 273 -11.30 -9.24 -2.47
C ALA A 273 -12.41 -8.39 -1.84
N LEU A 274 -13.17 -7.64 -2.65
CA LEU A 274 -14.32 -6.87 -2.20
C LEU A 274 -15.41 -7.76 -1.60
N HIS A 275 -15.66 -8.93 -2.19
CA HIS A 275 -16.63 -9.88 -1.67
C HIS A 275 -16.22 -10.42 -0.30
N LYS A 276 -14.96 -10.83 -0.13
CA LYS A 276 -14.44 -11.28 1.17
C LYS A 276 -14.57 -10.21 2.24
N VAL A 277 -14.18 -8.97 1.93
CA VAL A 277 -14.36 -7.84 2.84
C VAL A 277 -15.84 -7.62 3.17
N ALA A 278 -16.72 -7.59 2.18
CA ALA A 278 -18.15 -7.39 2.38
C ALA A 278 -18.76 -8.49 3.28
N THR A 279 -18.44 -9.75 3.04
CA THR A 279 -19.02 -10.88 3.77
C THR A 279 -18.37 -11.08 5.15
N GLU A 280 -17.05 -11.08 5.24
CA GLU A 280 -16.32 -11.41 6.47
C GLU A 280 -16.28 -10.24 7.45
N GLN A 281 -16.12 -9.00 6.96
CA GLN A 281 -16.01 -7.82 7.81
C GLN A 281 -17.37 -7.18 8.11
N PHE A 282 -18.30 -7.22 7.16
CA PHE A 282 -19.58 -6.50 7.26
C PHE A 282 -20.81 -7.40 7.26
N GLY A 283 -20.66 -8.72 7.10
CA GLY A 283 -21.78 -9.67 7.07
C GLY A 283 -22.71 -9.51 5.86
N ILE A 284 -22.24 -8.86 4.79
CA ILE A 284 -23.03 -8.59 3.59
C ILE A 284 -22.91 -9.77 2.63
N ASN A 285 -24.05 -10.34 2.24
CA ASN A 285 -24.10 -11.41 1.26
C ASN A 285 -24.32 -10.81 -0.13
N LEU A 286 -23.25 -10.62 -0.89
CA LEU A 286 -23.35 -10.07 -2.25
C LEU A 286 -23.91 -11.15 -3.20
N PRO A 287 -24.73 -10.79 -4.20
CA PRO A 287 -25.14 -11.73 -5.23
C PRO A 287 -23.91 -12.30 -5.96
N SER A 288 -24.07 -13.50 -6.56
CA SER A 288 -22.99 -14.24 -7.25
C SER A 288 -22.09 -13.34 -8.11
N LEU A 289 -20.77 -13.50 -7.97
CA LEU A 289 -19.72 -12.69 -8.61
C LEU A 289 -19.95 -12.43 -10.11
N ASP A 290 -20.54 -13.42 -10.81
CA ASP A 290 -20.82 -13.42 -12.25
C ASP A 290 -21.86 -12.37 -12.70
N LYS A 291 -22.65 -11.81 -11.77
CA LYS A 291 -23.67 -10.80 -12.08
C LYS A 291 -23.17 -9.37 -11.97
N ILE A 292 -21.92 -9.13 -11.58
CA ILE A 292 -21.40 -7.78 -11.39
C ILE A 292 -20.62 -7.33 -12.63
N GLN A 293 -21.28 -6.61 -13.55
CA GLN A 293 -20.64 -6.16 -14.80
C GLN A 293 -19.86 -4.85 -14.66
N ASP A 294 -20.34 -3.92 -13.81
CA ASP A 294 -19.70 -2.63 -13.54
C ASP A 294 -19.81 -2.33 -12.03
N GLY A 295 -18.66 -2.26 -11.35
CA GLY A 295 -18.59 -1.89 -9.93
C GLY A 295 -18.27 -0.42 -9.77
N SER A 296 -19.25 0.40 -9.36
CA SER A 296 -18.96 1.75 -8.85
C SER A 296 -19.41 1.85 -7.40
N VAL A 297 -18.48 1.72 -6.45
CA VAL A 297 -18.80 1.96 -5.04
C VAL A 297 -18.94 3.47 -4.84
N LYS A 298 -20.18 3.96 -4.60
CA LYS A 298 -20.44 5.38 -4.33
C LYS A 298 -20.69 5.59 -2.85
N LEU A 299 -19.70 6.11 -2.12
CA LEU A 299 -19.87 6.44 -0.71
C LEU A 299 -20.70 7.73 -0.55
N ARG A 300 -21.67 7.73 0.36
CA ARG A 300 -22.33 8.97 0.81
C ARG A 300 -22.05 9.15 2.29
N SER A 301 -21.45 10.28 2.66
CA SER A 301 -21.37 10.72 4.04
C SER A 301 -22.74 11.24 4.48
N LYS A 302 -23.28 10.71 5.58
CA LYS A 302 -24.42 11.31 6.28
C LYS A 302 -24.02 11.52 7.74
N SER A 303 -24.42 12.64 8.31
CA SER A 303 -24.32 12.86 9.75
C SER A 303 -25.33 11.96 10.44
N ILE A 304 -24.90 11.19 11.44
CA ILE A 304 -25.78 10.32 12.21
C ILE A 304 -25.68 10.72 13.67
N VAL A 305 -26.83 10.76 14.37
CA VAL A 305 -26.92 11.01 15.81
C VAL A 305 -27.35 9.73 16.51
N CYS A 306 -26.57 9.29 17.51
CA CYS A 306 -26.98 8.23 18.41
C CYS A 306 -28.11 8.70 19.31
N GLN A 307 -29.30 8.10 19.20
CA GLN A 307 -30.43 8.49 20.03
C GLN A 307 -30.24 8.13 21.51
N LYS A 308 -29.38 7.14 21.81
CA LYS A 308 -29.12 6.67 23.18
C LYS A 308 -28.15 7.56 23.97
N CYS A 309 -27.13 8.13 23.32
CA CYS A 309 -26.10 8.93 24.01
C CYS A 309 -25.83 10.30 23.39
N GLY A 310 -26.55 10.67 22.32
CA GLY A 310 -26.39 11.96 21.65
C GLY A 310 -25.12 12.08 20.79
N TYR A 311 -24.28 11.04 20.72
CA TYR A 311 -23.04 11.05 19.95
C TYR A 311 -23.32 11.33 18.47
N LYS A 312 -22.68 12.36 17.92
CA LYS A 312 -22.79 12.76 16.52
C LYS A 312 -21.50 12.41 15.79
N GLU A 313 -21.61 11.59 14.76
CA GLU A 313 -20.48 11.29 13.88
C GLU A 313 -20.90 11.46 12.42
N GLN A 314 -20.00 12.01 11.61
CA GLN A 314 -20.11 11.88 10.15
C GLN A 314 -19.74 10.45 9.79
N LEU A 315 -20.70 9.54 9.90
CA LEU A 315 -20.50 8.19 9.41
C LEU A 315 -20.48 8.23 7.88
N THR A 316 -19.34 7.87 7.30
CA THR A 316 -19.30 7.50 5.89
C THR A 316 -19.92 6.13 5.73
N GLY A 317 -21.22 6.11 5.47
CA GLY A 317 -21.93 4.89 5.10
C GLY A 317 -21.54 4.42 3.71
N TRP A 318 -21.51 3.10 3.53
CA TRP A 318 -21.23 2.48 2.24
C TRP A 318 -22.55 2.33 1.48
N LYS A 319 -22.64 2.98 0.32
CA LYS A 319 -23.65 2.61 -0.68
C LYS A 319 -22.92 1.95 -1.83
N VAL A 320 -22.85 0.63 -1.79
CA VAL A 320 -22.25 -0.14 -2.88
C VAL A 320 -23.27 -0.12 -4.02
N LYS A 321 -23.03 0.70 -5.04
CA LYS A 321 -23.86 0.70 -6.25
C LYS A 321 -23.27 -0.32 -7.20
N ILE A 322 -23.74 -1.56 -7.05
CA ILE A 322 -23.43 -2.65 -7.96
C ILE A 322 -24.41 -2.55 -9.13
N LEU A 323 -23.91 -2.25 -10.33
CA LEU A 323 -24.71 -2.35 -11.54
C LEU A 323 -24.66 -3.82 -11.99
N LEU A 324 -25.82 -4.49 -11.90
CA LEU A 324 -25.95 -5.90 -12.26
C LEU A 324 -26.22 -6.08 -13.77
N ASP A 325 -26.75 -5.05 -14.44
CA ASP A 325 -26.91 -4.88 -15.90
C ASP A 325 -27.35 -3.41 -16.15
N LYS A 326 -27.25 -2.89 -17.39
CA LYS A 326 -27.70 -1.55 -17.85
C LYS A 326 -29.15 -1.19 -17.47
N ARG A 327 -29.95 -2.13 -16.95
CA ARG A 327 -31.35 -1.95 -16.56
C ARG A 327 -31.68 -2.32 -15.11
N THR A 328 -30.74 -2.85 -14.33
CA THR A 328 -31.04 -3.34 -12.97
C THR A 328 -30.02 -2.80 -11.96
N GLU A 329 -30.50 -1.91 -11.09
CA GLU A 329 -29.71 -1.28 -10.04
C GLU A 329 -29.95 -2.01 -8.71
N PHE A 330 -28.92 -2.64 -8.15
CA PHE A 330 -29.00 -3.13 -6.77
C PHE A 330 -28.64 -1.97 -5.84
N LYS A 331 -29.62 -1.51 -5.04
CA LYS A 331 -29.45 -0.46 -4.03
C LYS A 331 -29.56 -1.09 -2.64
N GLU A 332 -28.46 -1.56 -2.09
CA GLU A 332 -28.38 -1.75 -0.65
C GLU A 332 -27.67 -0.55 -0.01
N SER A 333 -28.35 0.06 0.97
CA SER A 333 -27.75 1.02 1.88
C SER A 333 -27.41 0.29 3.16
N ILE A 334 -26.13 0.02 3.39
CA ILE A 334 -25.69 -0.61 4.63
C ILE A 334 -25.50 0.50 5.67
N ARG A 335 -26.38 0.50 6.68
CA ARG A 335 -26.16 1.21 7.94
C ARG A 335 -25.73 0.17 8.97
N LEU A 336 -24.43 -0.05 9.14
CA LEU A 336 -23.91 -0.96 10.17
C LEU A 336 -22.68 -0.34 10.83
N ILE A 337 -22.92 0.57 11.78
CA ILE A 337 -21.91 1.01 12.74
C ILE A 337 -22.61 1.07 14.10
N PRO A 338 -22.31 0.16 15.05
CA PRO A 338 -22.75 0.34 16.43
C PRO A 338 -22.12 1.63 16.99
N CYS A 339 -22.85 2.38 17.80
CA CYS A 339 -22.34 3.64 18.34
C CYS A 339 -21.00 3.39 19.07
N PRO A 340 -19.90 4.06 18.69
CA PRO A 340 -18.58 3.81 19.28
C PRO A 340 -18.50 4.18 20.76
N GLN A 341 -19.43 5.02 21.24
CA GLN A 341 -19.47 5.47 22.62
C GLN A 341 -20.31 4.55 23.54
N CYS A 342 -21.36 3.90 23.03
CA CYS A 342 -22.31 3.16 23.89
C CYS A 342 -22.75 1.79 23.36
N GLY A 343 -22.24 1.36 22.20
CA GLY A 343 -22.54 0.05 21.61
C GLY A 343 -23.97 -0.11 21.09
N ALA A 344 -24.75 0.98 21.01
CA ALA A 344 -26.12 0.95 20.50
C ALA A 344 -26.20 0.37 19.09
N THR A 345 -27.14 -0.55 18.86
CA THR A 345 -27.36 -1.19 17.56
C THR A 345 -28.09 -0.25 16.59
N THR A 346 -28.06 -0.58 15.30
CA THR A 346 -28.50 0.30 14.20
C THR A 346 -29.98 0.68 14.17
N ARG A 347 -30.82 0.03 14.99
CA ARG A 347 -32.22 0.43 15.18
C ARG A 347 -32.39 1.71 16.01
N GLU A 348 -31.33 2.20 16.68
CA GLU A 348 -31.35 3.39 17.55
C GLU A 348 -30.61 4.61 16.94
N LEU A 349 -30.37 4.60 15.62
CA LEU A 349 -29.69 5.67 14.88
C LEU A 349 -30.68 6.38 13.95
N SER A 350 -31.01 7.64 14.22
CA SER A 350 -31.83 8.48 13.34
C SER A 350 -30.95 9.31 12.40
N GLU A 351 -31.48 9.60 11.20
CA GLU A 351 -30.88 10.62 10.31
C GLU A 351 -31.00 12.02 10.90
#